data_AF-A0AAZ3QKS6-F1
#
_entry.id   AF-A0AAZ3QKS6-F1
#
_cell.length_a   1.000
_cell.length_b   1.000
_cell.length_c   1.000
_cell.angle_alpha   90.00
_cell.angle_beta   90.00
_cell.angle_gamma   90.00
#
_symmetry.space_group_name_H-M   'P 1'
#
loop_
_entity.id
_entity.type
_entity.pdbx_description
1 polymer ?
#
loop_
_entity_poly.entity_id
_entity_poly.type
_entity_poly.pdbx_seq_one_letter_code
_entity_poly.pdbx_strand_id
1 'polypeptide(L)'
;QSPDLNPIEHLWAELKKCVRARRPTNPIPLHQLCQEEWAKIHPTYCRMLVESYPKRLTQVKQFKGNAIKNKLNVCKLLTHWECDERNKS
;
A
#
# COMPACT_ATOMS: atom_id res chain seq x y z
N GLN A 1 -15.25 5.84 13.63
CA GLN A 1 -14.88 5.68 12.21
C GLN A 1 -14.03 4.42 12.05
N SER A 2 -14.08 3.74 10.89
CA SER A 2 -13.39 2.46 10.62
C SER A 2 -12.26 2.64 9.57
N PRO A 3 -11.08 3.14 9.99
CA PRO A 3 -9.96 3.40 9.10
C PRO A 3 -9.38 2.11 8.45
N ASP A 4 -9.59 0.96 9.08
CA ASP A 4 -9.24 -0.38 8.61
C ASP A 4 -10.03 -0.84 7.36
N LEU A 5 -11.20 -0.25 7.15
CA LEU A 5 -12.01 -0.48 5.95
C LEU A 5 -11.70 0.51 4.83
N ASN A 6 -11.23 1.71 5.14
CA ASN A 6 -10.99 2.71 4.11
C ASN A 6 -9.75 2.39 3.24
N PRO A 7 -9.89 2.07 1.95
CA PRO A 7 -8.76 1.74 1.08
C PRO A 7 -7.74 2.89 0.96
N ILE A 8 -8.17 4.15 1.11
CA ILE A 8 -7.27 5.31 1.00
C ILE A 8 -6.28 5.39 2.17
N GLU A 9 -6.67 4.92 3.36
CA GLU A 9 -5.80 4.90 4.53
C GLU A 9 -4.63 3.94 4.33
N HIS A 10 -4.85 2.84 3.60
CA HIS A 10 -3.79 1.91 3.22
C HIS A 10 -2.82 2.54 2.21
N LEU A 11 -3.34 3.28 1.24
CA LEU A 11 -2.53 4.00 0.26
C LEU A 11 -1.63 5.05 0.95
N TRP A 12 -2.20 5.81 1.90
CA TRP A 12 -1.44 6.76 2.72
C TRP A 12 -0.41 6.09 3.61
N ALA A 13 -0.73 4.93 4.20
CA ALA A 13 0.21 4.18 5.02
C ALA A 13 1.42 3.70 4.20
N GLU A 14 1.21 3.23 2.97
CA GLU A 14 2.30 2.81 2.09
C GLU A 14 3.13 4.00 1.62
N LEU A 15 2.52 5.12 1.22
CA LEU A 15 3.26 6.33 0.84
C LEU A 15 4.19 6.78 1.97
N LYS A 16 3.69 6.85 3.21
CA LYS A 16 4.49 7.21 4.39
C LYS A 16 5.66 6.23 4.60
N LYS A 17 5.45 4.94 4.33
CA LYS A 17 6.50 3.92 4.45
C LYS A 17 7.59 4.13 3.39
N CYS A 18 7.23 4.37 2.13
CA CYS A 18 8.18 4.64 1.05
C CYS A 18 8.99 5.92 1.30
N VAL A 19 8.33 7.01 1.71
CA VAL A 19 9.00 8.28 2.04
C VAL A 19 9.97 8.10 3.21
N ARG A 20 9.58 7.35 4.26
CA ARG A 20 10.47 7.04 5.40
C ARG A 20 11.66 6.16 4.99
N ALA A 21 11.46 5.23 4.05
CA ALA A 21 12.51 4.33 3.59
C ALA A 21 13.67 5.08 2.90
N ARG A 22 13.39 6.22 2.25
CA ARG A 22 14.41 7.06 1.63
C ARG A 22 15.35 7.77 2.62
N ARG A 23 15.02 7.78 3.92
CA ARG A 23 15.81 8.42 5.00
C ARG A 23 16.38 9.77 4.55
N PRO A 24 15.52 10.77 4.24
CA PRO A 24 16.01 12.04 3.71
C PRO A 24 17.01 12.68 4.68
N THR A 25 18.28 12.72 4.29
CA THR A 25 19.40 13.31 5.05
C THR A 25 19.66 14.76 4.65
N ASN A 26 19.23 15.14 3.45
CA ASN A 26 19.32 16.49 2.92
C ASN A 26 17.95 17.18 3.05
N PRO A 27 17.89 18.52 3.09
CA PRO A 27 16.65 19.29 3.12
C PRO A 27 15.96 19.30 1.74
N ILE A 28 15.76 18.13 1.13
CA ILE A 28 14.85 17.99 -0.01
C ILE A 28 13.43 18.28 0.52
N PRO A 29 12.63 19.10 -0.17
CA PRO A 29 11.26 19.36 0.26
C PRO A 29 10.50 18.04 0.40
N LEU A 30 9.94 17.79 1.59
CA LEU A 30 9.12 16.60 1.86
C LEU A 30 8.02 16.42 0.80
N HIS A 31 7.47 17.54 0.32
CA HIS A 31 6.50 17.58 -0.76
C HIS A 31 7.03 16.91 -2.05
N GLN A 32 8.26 17.20 -2.46
CA GLN A 32 8.87 16.60 -3.65
C GLN A 32 9.07 15.09 -3.46
N LEU A 33 9.56 14.66 -2.29
CA LEU A 33 9.71 13.23 -1.99
C LEU A 33 8.37 12.49 -2.01
N CYS A 34 7.31 13.11 -1.48
CA CYS A 34 5.96 12.57 -1.56
C CYS A 34 5.49 12.43 -3.00
N GLN A 35 5.72 13.42 -3.86
CA GLN A 35 5.35 13.35 -5.29
C GLN A 35 6.10 12.23 -6.01
N GLU A 36 7.41 12.12 -5.79
CA GLU A 36 8.24 11.07 -6.41
C GLU A 36 7.84 9.66 -5.96
N GLU A 37 7.58 9.45 -4.67
CA GLU A 37 7.13 8.14 -4.17
C GLU A 37 5.69 7.84 -4.57
N TRP A 38 4.83 8.85 -4.65
CA TRP A 38 3.46 8.69 -5.15
C TRP A 38 3.43 8.23 -6.61
N ALA A 39 4.28 8.81 -7.47
CA ALA A 39 4.39 8.43 -8.87
C ALA A 39 4.84 6.98 -9.07
N LYS A 40 5.53 6.39 -8.10
CA LYS A 40 5.96 4.97 -8.12
C LYS A 40 4.86 4.00 -7.69
N ILE A 41 3.78 4.48 -7.08
CA ILE A 41 2.68 3.59 -6.68
C ILE A 41 1.92 3.17 -7.93
N HIS A 42 2.09 1.90 -8.31
CA HIS A 42 1.49 1.36 -9.51
C HIS A 42 -0.05 1.29 -9.39
N PRO A 43 -0.83 1.58 -10.46
CA PRO A 43 -2.29 1.46 -10.44
C PRO A 43 -2.82 0.08 -10.02
N THR A 44 -2.04 -0.99 -10.25
CA THR A 44 -2.36 -2.34 -9.79
C THR A 44 -2.48 -2.43 -8.27
N TYR A 45 -1.70 -1.66 -7.51
CA TYR A 45 -1.83 -1.62 -6.06
C TYR A 45 -3.21 -1.07 -5.64
N CYS A 46 -3.65 0.01 -6.28
CA CYS A 46 -4.99 0.56 -6.07
C CYS A 46 -6.08 -0.46 -6.41
N ARG A 47 -5.91 -1.20 -7.52
CA ARG A 47 -6.83 -2.29 -7.91
C ARG A 47 -6.91 -3.38 -6.84
N MET A 48 -5.78 -3.85 -6.32
CA MET A 48 -5.73 -4.85 -5.26
C MET A 48 -6.37 -4.36 -3.95
N LEU A 49 -6.22 -3.07 -3.61
CA LEU A 49 -6.89 -2.49 -2.44
C LEU A 49 -8.41 -2.57 -2.57
N VAL A 50 -8.94 -2.32 -3.76
CA VAL A 50 -10.38 -2.45 -4.05
C VAL A 50 -10.80 -3.92 -4.06
N GLU A 51 -10.07 -4.79 -4.75
CA GLU A 51 -10.38 -6.23 -4.84
C GLU A 51 -10.30 -6.96 -3.49
N SER A 52 -9.47 -6.48 -2.56
CA SER A 52 -9.37 -7.03 -1.21
C SER A 52 -10.49 -6.55 -0.26
N TYR A 53 -11.33 -5.61 -0.69
CA TYR A 53 -12.40 -5.04 0.14
C TYR A 53 -13.45 -6.08 0.62
N PRO A 54 -13.96 -6.99 -0.23
CA PRO A 54 -14.87 -8.05 0.22
C PRO A 54 -14.27 -8.94 1.32
N LYS A 55 -12.97 -9.26 1.21
CA LYS A 55 -12.25 -10.04 2.22
C LYS A 55 -12.21 -9.31 3.57
N ARG A 56 -11.98 -7.98 3.57
CA ARG A 56 -12.01 -7.14 4.78
C ARG A 56 -13.38 -7.11 5.42
N LEU A 57 -14.45 -7.01 4.63
CA LEU A 57 -15.82 -7.07 5.13
C LEU A 57 -16.12 -8.42 5.80
N THR A 58 -15.68 -9.53 5.20
CA THR A 58 -15.80 -10.86 5.80
C THR A 58 -15.06 -10.95 7.13
N GLN A 59 -13.85 -10.39 7.21
CA GLN A 59 -13.11 -10.34 8.47
C GLN A 59 -13.86 -9.53 9.53
N VAL A 60 -14.38 -8.34 9.21
CA VAL A 60 -15.16 -7.54 10.18
C VAL A 60 -16.36 -8.32 10.71
N LYS A 61 -17.05 -9.08 9.85
CA LYS A 61 -18.14 -9.98 10.27
C LYS A 61 -17.65 -11.06 11.24
N GLN A 62 -16.52 -11.72 10.93
CA GLN A 62 -15.92 -12.73 11.80
C GLN A 62 -15.49 -12.15 13.16
N PHE A 63 -14.95 -10.94 13.15
CA PHE A 63 -14.53 -10.21 14.35
C PHE A 63 -15.68 -9.51 15.06
N LYS A 64 -16.94 -9.72 14.65
CA LYS A 64 -18.14 -9.11 15.26
C LYS A 64 -18.05 -7.58 15.35
N GLY A 65 -17.51 -6.94 14.32
CA GLY A 65 -17.32 -5.49 14.29
C GLY A 65 -16.04 -4.98 14.96
N ASN A 66 -15.20 -5.86 15.52
CA ASN A 66 -13.89 -5.46 16.05
C ASN A 66 -12.86 -5.21 14.94
N ALA A 67 -11.78 -4.49 15.29
CA ALA A 67 -10.74 -4.07 14.37
C ALA A 67 -10.03 -5.24 13.68
N ILE A 68 -9.77 -5.09 12.37
CA ILE A 68 -9.05 -6.08 11.55
C ILE A 68 -7.59 -5.68 11.34
N LYS A 69 -6.66 -6.65 11.25
CA LYS A 69 -5.26 -6.41 10.88
C LYS A 69 -5.03 -6.68 9.39
N ASN A 70 -4.70 -5.63 8.63
CA ASN A 70 -4.35 -5.73 7.21
C ASN A 70 -2.83 -5.83 7.01
N LYS A 71 -2.36 -6.81 6.22
CA LYS A 71 -0.94 -6.97 5.82
C LYS A 71 -0.83 -6.93 4.30
N LEU A 72 -0.88 -5.75 3.71
CA LEU A 72 -0.49 -5.53 2.32
C LEU A 72 0.91 -4.92 2.33
N ASN A 73 1.87 -5.53 1.61
CA ASN A 73 3.26 -5.07 1.55
C ASN A 73 3.68 -4.92 0.08
N VAL A 74 3.87 -3.67 -0.37
CA VAL A 74 4.33 -3.39 -1.74
C VAL A 74 5.73 -3.93 -2.02
N CYS A 75 6.63 -3.91 -1.03
CA CYS A 75 8.01 -4.40 -1.21
C CYS A 75 8.12 -5.89 -1.58
N LYS A 76 7.15 -6.73 -1.20
CA LYS A 76 7.13 -8.14 -1.63
C LYS A 76 6.55 -8.32 -3.04
N LEU A 77 5.71 -7.38 -3.48
CA LEU A 77 5.00 -7.45 -4.75
C LEU A 77 5.86 -6.93 -5.90
N LEU A 78 6.65 -5.86 -5.69
CA LEU A 78 7.62 -5.40 -6.69
C LEU A 78 8.68 -6.47 -6.98
N THR A 79 9.20 -7.17 -5.96
CA THR A 79 10.19 -8.24 -6.15
C THR A 79 9.63 -9.48 -6.85
N HIS A 80 8.34 -9.79 -6.67
CA HIS A 80 7.70 -10.91 -7.37
C HIS A 80 7.34 -10.54 -8.81
N TRP A 81 6.83 -9.33 -9.03
CA TRP A 81 6.48 -8.81 -10.36
C TRP A 81 7.70 -8.58 -11.26
N GLU A 82 8.79 -8.01 -10.74
CA GLU A 82 10.07 -7.91 -11.48
C GLU A 82 10.63 -9.29 -11.85
N CYS A 83 10.26 -10.34 -11.12
CA CYS A 83 10.61 -11.73 -11.43
C CYS A 83 9.69 -12.30 -12.52
N ASP A 84 8.37 -12.08 -12.41
CA ASP A 84 7.37 -12.53 -13.39
C ASP A 84 7.52 -11.84 -14.77
N GLU A 85 7.87 -10.56 -14.84
CA GLU A 85 8.11 -9.86 -16.11
C GLU A 85 9.46 -10.21 -16.74
N ARG A 86 10.47 -10.57 -15.94
CA ARG A 86 11.78 -11.02 -16.45
C ARG A 86 11.73 -12.44 -17.01
N ASN A 87 10.74 -13.23 -16.60
CA ASN A 87 10.52 -14.60 -17.04
C ASN A 87 9.53 -14.71 -18.23
N LYS A 88 9.15 -13.57 -18.82
CA LYS A 88 8.32 -13.47 -20.03
C LYS A 88 9.10 -13.06 -21.30
N SER A 89 10.43 -12.98 -21.22
CA SER A 89 11.33 -12.83 -22.38
C SER A 89 12.01 -14.14 -22.75
#